data_AF-A0A9D8E5N8-F1
#
_entry.id   AF-A0A9D8E5N8-F1
#
_cell.length_a   1.000
_cell.length_b   1.000
_cell.length_c   1.000
_cell.angle_alpha   90.00
_cell.angle_beta   90.00
_cell.angle_gamma   90.00
#
_symmetry.space_group_name_H-M   'P 1'
#
loop_
_entity.id
_entity.type
_entity.pdbx_description
1 polymer ?
#
loop_
_entity_poly.entity_id
_entity_poly.type
_entity_poly.pdbx_seq_one_letter_code
_entity_poly.pdbx_strand_id
1 'polypeptide(L)' 'MRRQKTFTPRPSDVERRWWVVDADGLPLGRLASEVAVVLRGKHKPTFAPHFDMGDFVVV' A
#
# COMPACT_ATOMS: atom_id res chain seq x y z
N MET A 1 -25.55 7.59 -22.67
CA MET A 1 -24.26 7.01 -22.23
C MET A 1 -24.38 6.56 -20.79
N ARG A 2 -24.05 5.30 -20.48
CA ARG A 2 -24.07 4.78 -19.09
C ARG A 2 -22.89 5.39 -18.34
N ARG A 3 -23.12 6.14 -17.26
CA ARG A 3 -22.07 6.81 -16.48
C ARG A 3 -21.35 5.78 -15.60
N GLN A 4 -20.21 5.28 -16.05
CA GLN A 4 -19.33 4.45 -15.23
C GLN A 4 -18.46 5.36 -14.36
N LYS A 5 -18.54 5.21 -13.03
CA LYS A 5 -17.74 5.97 -12.07
C LYS A 5 -16.43 5.24 -11.82
N THR A 6 -15.35 5.98 -11.60
CA THR A 6 -14.08 5.42 -11.13
C THR A 6 -14.31 4.71 -9.79
N PHE A 7 -13.70 3.54 -9.64
CA PHE A 7 -13.76 2.78 -8.39
C PHE A 7 -13.22 3.63 -7.23
N THR A 8 -13.91 3.58 -6.09
CA THR A 8 -13.49 4.21 -4.84
C THR A 8 -13.61 3.15 -3.75
N PRO A 9 -12.52 2.80 -3.05
CA PRO A 9 -12.53 1.75 -2.04
C PRO A 9 -13.39 2.16 -0.85
N ARG A 10 -14.07 1.18 -0.26
CA ARG A 10 -14.77 1.30 1.02
C ARG A 10 -13.97 0.55 2.09
N PRO A 11 -14.22 0.80 3.38
CA PRO A 11 -13.55 0.06 4.45
C PRO A 11 -13.66 -1.46 4.34
N SER A 12 -14.78 -1.97 3.81
CA SER A 12 -15.01 -3.41 3.57
C SER A 12 -14.14 -4.00 2.45
N ASP A 13 -13.62 -3.16 1.56
CA ASP A 13 -12.83 -3.57 0.41
C ASP A 13 -11.32 -3.61 0.73
N VAL A 14 -10.92 -3.24 1.96
CA VAL A 14 -9.53 -3.18 2.38
C VAL A 14 -9.09 -4.46 3.07
N GLU A 15 -8.27 -5.22 2.36
CA GLU A 15 -7.50 -6.32 2.92
C GLU A 15 -6.08 -5.83 3.22
N ARG A 16 -5.63 -5.97 4.47
CA ARG A 16 -4.28 -5.61 4.89
C ARG A 16 -3.47 -6.86 5.17
N ARG A 17 -2.26 -6.93 4.60
CA ARG A 17 -1.31 -8.00 4.83
C ARG A 17 -0.22 -7.55 5.79
N TRP A 18 0.46 -8.52 6.39
CA TRP A 18 1.66 -8.31 7.18
C TRP A 18 2.87 -8.72 6.36
N TRP A 19 3.87 -7.84 6.33
CA TRP A 19 5.15 -8.06 5.69
C TRP A 19 6.25 -8.07 6.76
N VAL A 20 7.19 -8.99 6.60
CA VAL A 20 8.43 -9.02 7.38
C VAL A 20 9.56 -8.76 6.40
N VAL A 21 10.40 -7.78 6.69
CA VAL A 21 11.44 -7.29 5.78
C VAL A 21 12.78 -7.40 6.48
N ASP A 22 13.68 -8.21 5.94
CA ASP A 22 15.08 -8.25 6.39
C ASP A 22 15.83 -7.03 5.84
N ALA A 23 16.40 -6.23 6.73
CA ALA A 23 17.12 -5.00 6.40
C ALA A 23 18.63 -5.19 6.22
N ASP A 24 19.18 -6.38 6.50
CA ASP A 24 20.62 -6.58 6.50
C ASP A 24 21.26 -6.34 5.12
N GLY A 25 22.38 -5.62 5.12
CA GLY A 25 23.10 -5.26 3.90
C GLY A 25 22.40 -4.28 2.94
N LEU A 26 21.23 -3.72 3.30
CA LEU A 26 20.48 -2.83 2.41
C LEU A 26 20.72 -1.33 2.69
N PRO A 27 20.84 -0.48 1.65
CA PRO A 27 20.91 0.96 1.83
C PRO A 27 19.60 1.52 2.42
N LEU A 28 19.69 2.18 3.58
CA LEU A 28 18.56 2.73 4.34
C LEU A 28 17.53 3.45 3.46
N GLY A 29 17.98 4.40 2.62
CA GLY A 29 17.07 5.21 1.81
C GLY A 29 16.30 4.42 0.75
N ARG A 30 16.91 3.37 0.19
CA ARG A 30 16.24 2.51 -0.80
C ARG A 30 15.21 1.62 -0.11
N LEU A 31 15.58 1.00 1.00
CA LEU A 31 14.68 0.20 1.82
C LEU A 31 13.47 1.02 2.28
N ALA A 32 13.71 2.20 2.85
CA ALA A 32 12.64 3.08 3.35
C ALA A 32 11.68 3.52 2.24
N SER A 33 12.19 3.78 1.02
CA SER A 33 11.36 4.18 -0.12
C SER A 33 10.38 3.08 -0.54
N GLU A 34 10.85 1.83 -0.60
CA GLU A 34 10.00 0.68 -0.93
C GLU A 34 8.99 0.37 0.18
N VAL A 35 9.43 0.40 1.45
CA VAL A 35 8.54 0.21 2.60
C VAL A 35 7.44 1.28 2.63
N ALA A 36 7.76 2.53 2.30
CA ALA A 36 6.77 3.61 2.23
C ALA A 36 5.70 3.37 1.13
N VAL A 37 6.05 2.73 0.01
CA VAL A 37 5.08 2.34 -1.03
C VAL A 37 4.12 1.28 -0.53
N VAL A 38 4.61 0.32 0.26
CA VAL A 38 3.81 -0.74 0.88
C VAL A 38 2.87 -0.19 1.96
N LEU A 39 3.41 0.61 2.88
CA LEU A 39 2.65 1.28 3.95
C LEU A 39 1.58 2.22 3.42
N ARG A 40 1.78 2.84 2.25
CA ARG A 40 0.76 3.69 1.61
C ARG A 40 -0.27 2.90 0.80
N GLY A 41 -0.01 1.63 0.51
CA GLY A 41 -0.86 0.80 -0.35
C GLY A 41 -0.77 1.14 -1.84
N LYS A 42 0.24 1.91 -2.27
CA LYS A 42 0.44 2.31 -3.68
C LYS A 42 0.73 1.13 -4.61
N HIS A 43 1.15 0.00 -4.05
CA HIS A 43 1.36 -1.24 -4.78
C HIS A 43 0.05 -1.97 -5.13
N LYS A 44 -1.10 -1.57 -4.55
CA LYS A 44 -2.41 -2.19 -4.82
C LYS A 44 -3.11 -1.49 -5.99
N PRO A 45 -3.76 -2.24 -6.90
CA PRO A 45 -4.49 -1.66 -8.03
C PRO A 45 -5.74 -0.87 -7.60
N THR A 46 -6.20 -1.06 -6.37
CA THR A 46 -7.34 -0.36 -5.75
C THR A 46 -6.94 0.95 -5.07
N PHE A 47 -5.72 1.45 -5.32
CA PHE A 47 -5.17 2.64 -4.67
C PHE A 47 -6.07 3.88 -4.83
N ALA A 48 -6.56 4.40 -3.70
CA ALA A 48 -7.15 5.73 -3.56
C ALA A 48 -6.28 6.66 -2.69
N PRO A 49 -5.92 7.88 -3.16
CA PRO A 49 -5.03 8.78 -2.42
C PRO A 49 -5.55 9.29 -1.06
N HIS A 50 -6.87 9.31 -0.88
CA HIS A 50 -7.54 9.85 0.29
C HIS A 50 -7.86 8.77 1.34
N PHE A 51 -7.60 7.51 1.03
CA PHE A 51 -7.96 6.37 1.86
C PHE A 51 -6.71 5.60 2.25
N ASP A 52 -6.56 5.25 3.52
CA ASP A 52 -5.47 4.37 3.95
C ASP A 52 -5.88 2.91 3.72
N MET A 53 -5.20 2.26 2.78
CA MET A 53 -5.34 0.83 2.49
C MET A 53 -4.00 0.10 2.49
N GLY A 54 -3.00 0.69 3.15
CA GLY A 54 -1.66 0.14 3.24
C GLY A 54 -1.58 -1.18 3.99
N ASP A 55 -0.48 -1.89 3.77
CA ASP A 55 -0.15 -3.10 4.51
C ASP A 55 0.74 -2.77 5.72
N PHE A 56 0.82 -3.68 6.69
CA PHE A 56 1.70 -3.56 7.84
C PHE A 56 3.08 -4.12 7.50
N VAL A 57 4.12 -3.46 8.00
CA VAL A 57 5.51 -3.86 7.75
C VAL A 57 6.25 -3.93 9.08
N VAL A 58 6.90 -5.06 9.33
CA VAL A 58 7.91 -5.25 10.37
C VAL A 58 9.26 -5.32 9.67
N VAL A 59 10.17 -4.45 10.09
CA VAL A 59 11.56 -4.41 9.61
C VAL A 59 12.46 -4.90 10.73
#